data_AF-A0A7J2J6P5-F1
#
_entry.id   AF-A0A7J2J6P5-F1
#
_cell.length_a   1.000
_cell.length_b   1.000
_cell.length_c   1.000
_cell.angle_alpha   90.00
_cell.angle_beta   90.00
_cell.angle_gamma   90.00
#
_symmetry.space_group_name_H-M   'P 1'
#
loop_
_entity.id
_entity.type
_entity.pdbx_description
1 polymer ?
#
loop_
_entity_poly.entity_id
_entity_poly.type
_entity_poly.pdbx_seq_one_letter_code
_entity_poly.pdbx_strand_id
1 'polypeptide(L)'
;MVYEKFALQLSRFEEDLQKLAKDIASGVIFERLEPNELWKRSEETVTRLMELLESLHEKMLILKPEKAPIIENQYKNMAKALKNFKEILFQKTPEPLANSRLAFEQLRKAVTDGSDLLVLMREIRDEPNPVIDMVMRLKTAAENKGPVLTIETPKELQPIIEKVFKHIEAVRASIISAEKALGEVKLHLRSLQQEFLQTTGKKEAKADVKDEPQKPKNDRQLSLSQFKPEGGA
;
A
#
# COMPACT_ATOMS: atom_id res chain seq x y z
N MET A 1 -10.00 -0.77 7.27
CA MET A 1 -9.84 -1.46 8.59
C MET A 1 -8.46 -2.09 8.76
N VAL A 2 -7.43 -1.32 9.10
CA VAL A 2 -6.09 -1.87 9.41
C VAL A 2 -5.99 -2.30 10.87
N TYR A 3 -6.62 -1.56 11.80
CA TYR A 3 -6.66 -1.91 13.22
C TYR A 3 -7.35 -3.24 13.51
N GLU A 4 -8.54 -3.45 12.97
CA GLU A 4 -9.26 -4.71 13.18
C GLU A 4 -8.51 -5.90 12.59
N LYS A 5 -7.91 -5.72 11.41
CA LYS A 5 -7.04 -6.73 10.79
C LYS A 5 -5.80 -7.00 11.65
N PHE A 6 -5.17 -5.95 12.18
CA PHE A 6 -4.01 -6.07 13.07
C PHE A 6 -4.37 -6.83 14.35
N ALA A 7 -5.45 -6.45 15.03
CA ALA A 7 -5.91 -7.11 16.26
C ALA A 7 -6.26 -8.58 16.02
N LEU A 8 -6.99 -8.89 14.94
CA LEU A 8 -7.37 -10.26 14.59
C LEU A 8 -6.14 -11.11 14.21
N GLN A 9 -5.18 -10.55 13.47
CA GLN A 9 -3.93 -11.24 13.15
C GLN A 9 -3.06 -11.44 14.39
N LEU A 10 -3.04 -10.48 15.31
CA LEU A 10 -2.33 -10.58 16.58
C LEU A 10 -2.89 -11.71 17.45
N SER A 11 -4.22 -11.81 17.59
CA SER A 11 -4.85 -12.92 18.32
C SER A 11 -4.49 -14.28 17.71
N ARG A 12 -4.55 -14.42 16.38
CA ARG A 12 -4.17 -15.66 15.69
C ARG A 12 -2.70 -16.01 15.89
N PHE A 13 -1.82 -15.02 15.81
CA PHE A 13 -0.40 -15.21 16.03
C PHE A 13 -0.12 -15.66 17.48
N GLU A 14 -0.82 -15.07 18.45
CA GLU A 14 -0.75 -15.51 19.85
C GLU A 14 -1.24 -16.94 20.04
N GLU A 15 -2.37 -17.31 19.42
CA GLU A 15 -2.91 -18.68 19.48
C GLU A 15 -1.93 -19.71 18.89
N ASP A 16 -1.36 -19.43 17.71
CA ASP A 16 -0.37 -20.31 17.07
C ASP A 16 0.92 -20.42 17.91
N LEU A 17 1.37 -19.32 18.53
CA LEU A 17 2.55 -19.33 19.40
C LEU A 17 2.31 -20.13 20.69
N GLN A 18 1.14 -19.96 21.31
CA GLN A 18 0.75 -20.73 22.50
C GLN A 18 0.58 -22.21 22.19
N LYS A 19 -0.01 -22.55 21.03
CA LYS A 19 -0.09 -23.93 20.54
C LYS A 19 1.30 -24.53 20.42
N LEU A 20 2.22 -23.82 19.76
CA LEU A 20 3.60 -24.29 19.60
C LEU A 20 4.31 -24.48 20.94
N ALA A 21 4.18 -23.54 21.87
CA ALA A 21 4.74 -23.65 23.22
C ALA A 21 4.17 -24.87 23.98
N LYS A 22 2.86 -25.11 23.87
CA LYS A 22 2.19 -26.27 24.47
C LYS A 22 2.66 -27.58 23.85
N ASP A 23 2.83 -27.64 22.53
CA ASP A 23 3.31 -28.83 21.83
C ASP A 23 4.75 -29.18 22.23
N ILE A 24 5.59 -28.17 22.48
CA ILE A 24 6.94 -28.33 23.05
C ILE A 24 6.88 -28.82 24.51
N ALA A 25 6.07 -28.17 25.35
CA ALA A 25 6.00 -28.50 26.79
C ALA A 25 5.37 -29.87 27.07
N SER A 26 4.41 -30.29 26.26
CA SER A 26 3.74 -31.60 26.36
C SER A 26 4.57 -32.74 25.77
N GLY A 27 5.70 -32.45 25.12
CA GLY A 27 6.53 -33.45 24.46
C GLY A 27 5.91 -34.02 23.18
N VAL A 28 4.90 -33.36 22.60
CA VAL A 28 4.41 -33.68 21.24
C VAL A 28 5.50 -33.36 20.21
N ILE A 29 6.24 -32.28 20.44
CA ILE A 29 7.44 -31.90 19.70
C ILE A 29 8.62 -32.00 20.67
N PHE A 30 9.60 -32.85 20.35
CA PHE A 30 10.78 -33.04 21.19
C PHE A 30 12.02 -33.36 20.36
N GLU A 31 13.18 -33.10 20.96
CA GLU A 31 14.50 -33.07 20.33
C GLU A 31 14.96 -34.41 19.68
N ARG A 32 14.38 -35.55 20.09
CA ARG A 32 14.79 -36.89 19.63
C ARG A 32 13.96 -37.41 18.46
N LEU A 33 13.02 -36.61 17.95
CA LEU A 33 12.27 -36.96 16.73
C LEU A 33 13.18 -36.91 15.51
N GLU A 34 12.92 -37.79 14.55
CA GLU A 34 13.54 -37.71 13.23
C GLU A 34 13.15 -36.39 12.53
N PRO A 35 14.03 -35.78 11.71
CA PRO A 35 13.77 -34.47 11.12
C PRO A 35 12.43 -34.36 10.38
N ASN A 36 12.03 -35.41 9.65
CA ASN A 36 10.77 -35.47 8.93
C ASN A 36 9.56 -35.49 9.88
N GLU A 37 9.66 -36.18 11.01
CA GLU A 37 8.58 -36.24 12.00
C GLU A 37 8.46 -34.91 12.76
N LEU A 38 9.59 -34.29 13.08
CA LEU A 38 9.63 -32.96 13.70
C LEU A 38 9.00 -31.91 12.78
N TRP A 39 9.35 -31.93 11.49
CA TRP A 39 8.74 -31.05 10.49
C TRP A 39 7.24 -31.32 10.36
N LYS A 40 6.81 -32.57 10.15
CA LYS A 40 5.39 -32.91 9.96
C LYS A 40 4.49 -32.44 11.11
N ARG A 41 5.00 -32.40 12.34
CA ARG A 41 4.24 -31.96 13.53
C ARG A 41 4.21 -30.44 13.71
N SER A 42 5.19 -29.72 13.16
CA SER A 42 5.38 -28.28 13.37
C SER A 42 5.11 -27.42 12.12
N GLU A 43 5.15 -28.01 10.93
CA GLU A 43 5.07 -27.36 9.62
C GLU A 43 3.89 -26.40 9.52
N GLU A 44 2.70 -26.88 9.88
CA GLU A 44 1.47 -26.11 9.78
C GLU A 44 1.54 -24.84 10.65
N THR A 45 1.91 -24.99 11.92
CA THR A 45 2.01 -23.89 12.88
C THR A 45 3.16 -22.94 12.53
N VAL A 46 4.33 -23.47 12.15
CA VAL A 46 5.51 -22.67 11.76
C VAL A 46 5.24 -21.85 10.50
N THR A 47 4.58 -22.44 9.51
CA THR A 47 4.24 -21.75 8.26
C THR A 47 3.25 -20.63 8.51
N ARG A 48 2.18 -20.88 9.29
CA ARG A 48 1.24 -19.83 9.71
C ARG A 48 1.92 -18.70 10.48
N LEU A 49 2.81 -19.04 11.41
CA LEU A 49 3.56 -18.05 12.17
C LEU A 49 4.42 -17.18 11.26
N MET A 50 5.10 -17.73 10.25
CA MET A 50 5.87 -16.95 9.28
C MET A 50 4.98 -15.98 8.48
N GLU A 51 3.86 -16.45 7.95
CA GLU A 51 2.91 -15.61 7.18
C GLU A 51 2.32 -14.47 8.03
N LEU A 52 1.89 -14.79 9.26
CA LEU A 52 1.36 -13.80 10.19
C LEU A 52 2.44 -12.81 10.62
N LEU A 53 3.67 -13.27 10.84
CA LEU A 53 4.80 -12.45 11.24
C LEU A 53 5.12 -11.37 10.20
N GLU A 54 5.16 -11.74 8.90
CA GLU A 54 5.34 -10.78 7.81
C GLU A 54 4.21 -9.75 7.77
N SER A 55 2.96 -10.22 7.84
CA SER A 55 1.79 -9.34 7.77
C SER A 55 1.66 -8.39 8.96
N LEU A 56 2.03 -8.84 10.15
CA LEU A 56 2.04 -8.04 11.37
C LEU A 56 3.20 -7.04 11.36
N HIS A 57 4.37 -7.43 10.85
CA HIS A 57 5.53 -6.56 10.71
C HIS A 57 5.21 -5.30 9.91
N GLU A 58 4.60 -5.45 8.73
CA GLU A 58 4.18 -4.31 7.91
C GLU A 58 3.23 -3.38 8.67
N LYS A 59 2.26 -3.94 9.40
CA LYS A 59 1.27 -3.15 10.15
C LYS A 59 1.87 -2.44 11.35
N MET A 60 2.81 -3.08 12.06
CA MET A 60 3.52 -2.45 13.17
C MET A 60 4.30 -1.23 12.71
N LEU A 61 4.98 -1.31 11.56
CA LEU A 61 5.72 -0.17 11.00
C LEU A 61 4.79 0.99 10.60
N ILE A 62 3.57 0.68 10.15
CA ILE A 62 2.55 1.71 9.85
C ILE A 62 2.05 2.35 11.14
N LEU A 63 1.72 1.54 12.16
CA LEU A 63 1.06 2.00 13.37
C LEU A 63 2.00 2.71 14.36
N LYS A 64 3.27 2.30 14.42
CA LYS A 64 4.26 2.83 15.36
C LYS A 64 5.65 2.98 14.71
N PRO A 65 5.79 3.85 13.68
CA PRO A 65 7.04 4.01 12.93
C PRO A 65 8.21 4.48 13.79
N GLU A 66 7.97 5.17 14.90
CA GLU A 66 9.00 5.60 15.85
C GLU A 66 9.75 4.43 16.51
N LYS A 67 9.12 3.25 16.60
CA LYS A 67 9.75 2.03 17.12
C LYS A 67 10.29 1.12 16.01
N ALA A 68 10.36 1.58 14.77
CA ALA A 68 10.88 0.83 13.63
C ALA A 68 12.17 0.04 13.91
N PRO A 69 13.25 0.59 14.51
CA PRO A 69 14.47 -0.19 14.75
C PRO A 69 14.25 -1.37 15.71
N ILE A 70 13.37 -1.21 16.70
CA ILE A 70 13.05 -2.26 17.67
C ILE A 70 12.17 -3.33 17.00
N ILE A 71 11.15 -2.89 16.26
CA ILE A 71 10.25 -3.74 15.48
C ILE A 71 11.06 -4.61 14.51
N GLU A 72 11.95 -4.00 13.73
CA GLU A 72 12.79 -4.72 12.78
C GLU A 72 13.71 -5.73 13.46
N ASN A 73 14.33 -5.36 14.57
CA ASN A 73 15.25 -6.25 15.28
C ASN A 73 14.52 -7.49 15.81
N GLN A 74 13.38 -7.30 16.48
CA GLN A 74 12.59 -8.41 17.02
C GLN A 74 11.99 -9.28 15.92
N TYR A 75 11.47 -8.67 14.85
CA TYR A 75 11.01 -9.38 13.65
C TYR A 75 12.14 -10.25 13.06
N LYS A 76 13.32 -9.67 12.84
CA LYS A 76 14.49 -10.37 12.28
C LYS A 76 14.92 -11.54 13.16
N ASN A 77 14.89 -11.38 14.49
CA ASN A 77 15.28 -12.44 15.42
C ASN A 77 14.36 -13.66 15.30
N MET A 78 13.05 -13.44 15.36
CA MET A 78 12.07 -14.53 15.24
C MET A 78 12.06 -15.14 13.84
N ALA A 79 12.06 -14.31 12.79
CA ALA A 79 12.07 -14.79 11.41
C ALA A 79 13.32 -15.65 11.13
N LYS A 80 14.48 -15.22 11.62
CA LYS A 80 15.73 -15.99 11.52
C LYS A 80 15.65 -17.31 12.28
N ALA A 81 15.08 -17.33 13.49
CA ALA A 81 14.93 -18.57 14.25
C ALA A 81 14.02 -19.58 13.52
N LEU A 82 12.87 -19.16 13.00
CA LEU A 82 11.97 -20.01 12.21
C LEU A 82 12.61 -20.48 10.89
N LYS A 83 13.36 -19.61 10.23
CA LYS A 83 14.07 -19.96 8.99
C LYS A 83 15.19 -20.97 9.26
N ASN A 84 16.01 -20.73 10.28
CA ASN A 84 17.07 -21.64 10.68
C ASN A 84 16.52 -23.01 11.08
N PHE A 85 15.39 -23.05 11.80
CA PHE A 85 14.69 -24.29 12.13
C PHE A 85 14.46 -25.15 10.88
N LYS A 86 13.87 -24.55 9.84
CA LYS A 86 13.62 -25.21 8.57
C LYS A 86 14.92 -25.61 7.86
N GLU A 87 15.89 -24.69 7.77
CA GLU A 87 17.16 -24.93 7.07
C GLU A 87 17.97 -26.08 7.71
N ILE A 88 18.04 -26.13 9.04
CA ILE A 88 18.75 -27.18 9.78
C ILE A 88 18.08 -28.54 9.59
N LEU A 89 16.74 -28.60 9.61
CA LEU A 89 16.01 -29.86 9.44
C LEU A 89 16.25 -30.51 8.07
N PHE A 90 16.39 -29.70 7.03
CA PHE A 90 16.61 -30.19 5.66
C PHE A 90 18.10 -30.26 5.28
N GLN A 91 19.01 -29.93 6.20
CA GLN A 91 20.44 -30.05 5.97
C GLN A 91 20.83 -31.53 5.92
N LYS A 92 21.42 -31.95 4.80
CA LYS A 92 21.93 -33.33 4.65
C LYS A 92 23.25 -33.46 5.40
N THR A 93 23.20 -33.97 6.63
CA THR A 93 24.38 -34.26 7.45
C THR A 93 24.48 -35.76 7.75
N PRO A 94 25.67 -36.25 8.16
CA PRO A 94 25.85 -37.65 8.56
C PRO A 94 25.05 -38.04 9.80
N GLU A 95 24.67 -37.07 10.64
CA GLU A 95 23.92 -37.28 11.89
C GLU A 95 22.60 -36.48 11.90
N PRO A 96 21.51 -37.03 11.34
CA PRO A 96 20.22 -36.35 11.26
C PRO A 96 19.62 -35.99 12.63
N LEU A 97 19.86 -36.80 13.66
CA LEU A 97 19.37 -36.55 15.02
C LEU A 97 20.04 -35.34 15.68
N ALA A 98 21.30 -35.04 15.34
CA ALA A 98 21.96 -33.83 15.82
C ALA A 98 21.29 -32.57 15.22
N ASN A 99 20.87 -32.64 13.96
CA ASN A 99 20.11 -31.56 13.32
C ASN A 99 18.74 -31.38 13.98
N SER A 100 18.02 -32.47 14.30
CA SER A 100 16.75 -32.37 15.02
C SER A 100 16.88 -31.63 16.36
N ARG A 101 17.94 -31.93 17.13
CA ARG A 101 18.23 -31.23 18.39
C ARG A 101 18.50 -29.74 18.17
N LEU A 102 19.38 -29.41 17.22
CA LEU A 102 19.74 -28.01 16.93
C LEU A 102 18.54 -27.22 16.37
N ALA A 103 17.76 -27.82 15.48
CA ALA A 103 16.53 -27.23 14.97
C ALA A 103 15.52 -26.99 16.09
N PHE A 104 15.32 -27.98 16.97
CA PHE A 104 14.41 -27.84 18.10
C PHE A 104 14.81 -26.68 19.04
N GLU A 105 16.11 -26.43 19.23
CA GLU A 105 16.58 -25.23 19.95
C GLU A 105 16.24 -23.93 19.22
N GLN A 106 16.31 -23.89 17.88
CA GLN A 106 15.82 -22.73 17.11
C GLN A 106 14.31 -22.53 17.28
N LEU A 107 13.54 -23.61 17.37
CA LEU A 107 12.09 -23.55 17.60
C LEU A 107 11.76 -22.99 19.00
N ARG A 108 12.49 -23.44 20.03
CA ARG A 108 12.39 -22.87 21.39
C ARG A 108 12.75 -21.39 21.40
N LYS A 109 13.85 -21.02 20.72
CA LYS A 109 14.25 -19.62 20.55
C LYS A 109 13.17 -18.80 19.86
N ALA A 110 12.55 -19.33 18.80
CA ALA A 110 11.46 -18.65 18.09
C ALA A 110 10.23 -18.42 18.98
N VAL A 111 9.92 -19.34 19.91
CA VAL A 111 8.84 -19.15 20.89
C VAL A 111 9.16 -18.02 21.87
N THR A 112 10.40 -17.95 22.37
CA THR A 112 10.84 -16.85 23.24
C THR A 112 10.84 -15.52 22.51
N ASP A 113 11.49 -15.44 21.34
CA ASP A 113 11.55 -14.22 20.52
C ASP A 113 10.13 -13.76 20.11
N GLY A 114 9.23 -14.72 19.80
CA GLY A 114 7.84 -14.43 19.48
C GLY A 114 7.05 -13.92 20.67
N SER A 115 7.36 -14.37 21.89
CA SER A 115 6.73 -13.88 23.12
C SER A 115 7.15 -12.44 23.44
N ASP A 116 8.45 -12.13 23.27
CA ASP A 116 8.96 -10.76 23.40
C ASP A 116 8.32 -9.83 22.36
N LEU A 117 8.18 -10.31 21.12
CA LEU A 117 7.54 -9.57 20.05
C LEU A 117 6.03 -9.36 20.30
N LEU A 118 5.33 -10.34 20.89
CA LEU A 118 3.92 -10.21 21.29
C LEU A 118 3.71 -9.05 22.27
N VAL A 119 4.64 -8.85 23.22
CA VAL A 119 4.57 -7.73 24.17
C VAL A 119 4.61 -6.40 23.40
N LEU A 120 5.52 -6.28 22.44
CA LEU A 120 5.61 -5.09 21.59
C LEU A 120 4.36 -4.91 20.72
N MET A 121 3.84 -5.97 20.12
CA MET A 121 2.62 -5.93 19.30
C MET A 121 1.40 -5.46 20.10
N ARG A 122 1.26 -5.91 21.35
CA ARG A 122 0.18 -5.47 22.26
C ARG A 122 0.34 -4.01 22.62
N GLU A 123 1.57 -3.57 22.91
CA GLU A 123 1.84 -2.16 23.17
C GLU A 123 1.48 -1.27 21.96
N ILE A 124 1.78 -1.71 20.73
CA ILE A 124 1.41 -1.01 19.51
C ILE A 124 -0.11 -0.98 19.29
N ARG A 125 -0.82 -2.06 19.66
CA ARG A 125 -2.29 -2.13 19.60
C ARG A 125 -2.92 -1.13 20.56
N ASP A 126 -2.42 -1.09 21.79
CA ASP A 126 -3.01 -0.33 22.90
C ASP A 126 -2.63 1.15 22.82
N GLU A 127 -1.43 1.46 22.31
CA GLU A 127 -0.91 2.82 22.15
C GLU A 127 -0.26 2.99 20.76
N PRO A 128 -1.08 3.14 19.69
CA PRO A 128 -0.57 3.49 18.36
C PRO A 128 -0.10 4.95 18.32
N ASN A 129 0.68 5.30 17.29
CA ASN A 129 1.12 6.68 17.08
C ASN A 129 -0.11 7.62 16.96
N PRO A 130 -0.20 8.71 17.75
CA PRO A 130 -1.40 9.56 17.79
C PRO A 130 -1.77 10.19 16.43
N VAL A 131 -0.76 10.55 15.62
CA VAL A 131 -0.97 11.16 14.32
C VAL A 131 -1.49 10.12 13.33
N ILE A 132 -0.87 8.93 13.31
CA ILE A 132 -1.33 7.82 12.48
C ILE A 132 -2.75 7.41 12.89
N ASP A 133 -3.03 7.32 14.18
CA ASP A 133 -4.36 6.98 14.69
C ASP A 133 -5.42 7.97 14.20
N MET A 134 -5.14 9.27 14.28
CA MET A 134 -6.02 10.31 13.75
C MET A 134 -6.23 10.15 12.23
N VAL A 135 -5.16 9.93 11.46
CA VAL A 135 -5.25 9.71 10.00
C VAL A 135 -6.09 8.48 9.68
N MET A 136 -5.92 7.39 10.43
CA MET A 136 -6.67 6.15 10.21
C MET A 136 -8.15 6.28 10.58
N ARG A 137 -8.47 7.02 11.64
CA ARG A 137 -9.85 7.36 12.00
C ARG A 137 -10.50 8.26 10.94
N LEU A 138 -9.79 9.29 10.47
CA LEU A 138 -10.26 10.18 9.40
C LEU A 138 -10.50 9.42 8.10
N LYS A 139 -9.57 8.54 7.71
CA LYS A 139 -9.73 7.64 6.56
C LYS A 139 -10.97 6.76 6.70
N THR A 140 -11.14 6.15 7.86
CA THR A 140 -12.31 5.29 8.15
C THR A 140 -13.62 6.10 8.11
N ALA A 141 -13.62 7.32 8.63
CA ALA A 141 -14.77 8.22 8.57
C ALA A 141 -15.10 8.64 7.13
N ALA A 142 -14.09 8.94 6.31
CA ALA A 142 -14.26 9.29 4.91
C ALA A 142 -14.76 8.11 4.06
N GLU A 143 -14.23 6.91 4.29
CA GLU A 143 -14.67 5.67 3.63
C GLU A 143 -16.12 5.31 4.01
N ASN A 144 -16.53 5.54 5.26
CA ASN A 144 -17.85 5.17 5.75
C ASN A 144 -18.93 6.25 5.56
N LYS A 145 -18.59 7.53 5.36
CA LYS A 145 -19.57 8.63 5.33
C LYS A 145 -19.57 9.49 4.05
N GLY A 146 -18.78 9.18 3.02
CA GLY A 146 -18.61 10.13 1.92
C GLY A 146 -18.00 11.46 2.42
N PRO A 147 -17.97 12.54 1.61
CA PRO A 147 -17.19 13.74 1.91
C PRO A 147 -17.52 14.31 3.29
N VAL A 148 -16.46 14.53 4.07
CA VAL A 148 -16.43 14.86 5.51
C VAL A 148 -17.38 16.01 5.86
N LEU A 149 -18.56 15.68 6.37
CA LEU A 149 -19.55 16.64 6.92
C LEU A 149 -19.79 16.46 8.43
N THR A 150 -18.95 15.72 9.15
CA THR A 150 -19.16 15.52 10.60
C THR A 150 -17.86 15.66 11.39
N ILE A 151 -17.29 16.86 11.36
CA ILE A 151 -16.49 17.32 12.50
C ILE A 151 -17.52 18.00 13.41
N GLU A 152 -17.73 17.48 14.62
CA GLU A 152 -18.51 18.16 15.65
C GLU A 152 -17.85 19.50 15.94
N THR A 153 -18.33 20.53 15.24
CA THR A 153 -17.86 21.90 15.39
C THR A 153 -18.70 22.56 16.47
N PRO A 154 -18.10 23.40 17.32
CA PRO A 154 -18.83 24.18 18.32
C PRO A 154 -20.08 24.81 17.70
N LYS A 155 -21.23 24.74 18.41
CA LYS A 155 -22.54 25.18 17.87
C LYS A 155 -22.51 26.62 17.36
N GLU A 156 -21.59 27.45 17.85
CA GLU A 156 -21.38 28.82 17.39
C GLU A 156 -20.82 28.94 15.96
N LEU A 157 -20.08 27.94 15.46
CA LEU A 157 -19.38 27.99 14.17
C LEU A 157 -20.18 27.37 13.01
N GLN A 158 -21.18 26.54 13.31
CA GLN A 158 -22.06 25.92 12.31
C GLN A 158 -22.70 26.92 11.31
N PRO A 159 -23.29 28.06 11.74
CA PRO A 159 -23.89 29.00 10.80
C PRO A 159 -22.86 29.69 9.88
N ILE A 160 -21.62 29.88 10.37
CA ILE A 160 -20.52 30.44 9.59
C ILE A 160 -20.08 29.44 8.52
N ILE A 161 -19.95 28.17 8.89
CA ILE A 161 -19.56 27.09 7.98
C ILE A 161 -20.62 26.87 6.89
N GLU A 162 -21.91 26.82 7.25
CA GLU A 162 -23.00 26.73 6.26
C GLU A 162 -22.99 27.91 5.29
N LYS A 163 -22.74 29.13 5.80
CA LYS A 163 -22.62 30.31 4.96
C LYS A 163 -21.46 30.18 3.98
N VAL A 164 -20.28 29.76 4.44
CA VAL A 164 -19.10 29.56 3.58
C VAL A 164 -19.38 28.48 2.52
N PHE A 165 -19.99 27.35 2.89
CA PHE A 165 -20.36 26.30 1.94
C PHE A 165 -21.33 26.78 0.86
N LYS A 166 -22.37 27.54 1.23
CA LYS A 166 -23.29 28.15 0.25
C LYS A 166 -22.55 29.07 -0.73
N HIS A 167 -21.56 29.83 -0.26
CA HIS A 167 -20.75 30.67 -1.13
C HIS A 167 -19.84 29.84 -2.05
N ILE A 168 -19.22 28.77 -1.54
CA ILE A 168 -18.40 27.86 -2.34
C ILE A 168 -19.21 27.21 -3.47
N GLU A 169 -20.41 26.71 -3.17
CA GLU A 169 -21.28 26.11 -4.19
C GLU A 169 -21.79 27.15 -5.20
N ALA A 170 -22.11 28.37 -4.77
CA ALA A 170 -22.47 29.46 -5.68
C ALA A 170 -21.31 29.84 -6.62
N VAL A 171 -20.09 29.93 -6.09
CA VAL A 171 -18.88 30.20 -6.89
C VAL A 171 -18.62 29.06 -7.87
N ARG A 172 -18.77 27.80 -7.44
CA ARG A 172 -18.63 26.63 -8.30
C ARG A 172 -19.64 26.64 -9.45
N ALA A 173 -20.91 26.94 -9.17
CA ALA A 173 -21.93 27.09 -10.21
C ALA A 173 -21.60 28.23 -11.19
N SER A 174 -21.07 29.35 -10.67
CA SER A 174 -20.62 30.46 -11.51
C SER A 174 -19.46 30.06 -12.42
N ILE A 175 -18.47 29.32 -11.92
CA ILE A 175 -17.34 28.81 -12.72
C ILE A 175 -17.86 27.93 -13.86
N ILE A 176 -18.74 26.97 -13.55
CA ILE A 176 -19.32 26.08 -14.57
C ILE A 176 -20.07 26.88 -15.65
N SER A 177 -20.82 27.90 -15.24
CA SER A 177 -21.54 28.77 -16.20
C SER A 177 -20.58 29.59 -17.08
N ALA A 178 -19.48 30.09 -16.50
CA ALA A 178 -18.47 30.85 -17.22
C ALA A 178 -17.68 29.97 -18.20
N GLU A 179 -17.35 28.74 -17.80
CA GLU A 179 -16.72 27.75 -18.69
C GLU A 179 -17.62 27.41 -19.88
N LYS A 180 -18.92 27.26 -19.66
CA LYS A 180 -19.89 27.04 -20.73
C LYS A 180 -19.95 28.24 -21.69
N ALA A 181 -20.08 29.45 -21.16
CA ALA A 181 -20.09 30.67 -21.96
C ALA A 181 -18.79 30.83 -22.77
N LEU A 182 -17.63 30.52 -22.17
CA LEU A 182 -16.35 30.53 -22.87
C LEU A 182 -16.30 29.46 -23.99
N GLY A 183 -16.90 28.30 -23.77
CA GLY A 183 -17.08 27.26 -24.79
C GLY A 183 -17.90 27.76 -25.98
N GLU A 184 -19.01 28.45 -25.71
CA GLU A 184 -19.85 29.06 -26.75
C GLU A 184 -19.09 30.14 -27.52
N VAL A 185 -18.36 31.03 -26.85
CA VAL A 185 -17.53 32.06 -27.51
C VAL A 185 -16.46 31.43 -28.40
N LYS A 186 -15.81 30.35 -27.96
CA LYS A 186 -14.84 29.61 -28.77
C LYS A 186 -15.48 29.01 -30.03
N LEU A 187 -16.72 28.53 -29.95
CA LEU A 187 -17.45 28.03 -31.12
C LEU A 187 -17.77 29.16 -32.10
N HIS A 188 -18.27 30.30 -31.61
CA HIS A 188 -18.53 31.48 -32.45
C HIS A 188 -17.25 31.98 -33.13
N LEU A 189 -16.12 32.01 -32.42
CA LEU A 189 -14.83 32.39 -33.00
C LEU A 189 -14.40 31.46 -34.13
N ARG A 190 -14.59 30.13 -33.97
CA ARG A 190 -14.31 29.16 -35.04
C ARG A 190 -15.24 29.33 -36.23
N SER A 191 -16.54 29.60 -36.00
CA SER A 191 -17.50 29.89 -37.07
C SER A 191 -17.09 31.13 -37.87
N LEU A 192 -16.75 32.22 -37.18
CA LEU A 192 -16.27 33.45 -37.81
C LEU A 192 -14.97 33.25 -38.58
N GLN A 193 -14.01 32.49 -38.02
CA GLN A 193 -12.78 32.12 -38.73
C GLN A 193 -13.08 31.31 -39.99
N GLN A 194 -14.02 30.36 -39.93
CA GLN A 194 -14.44 29.56 -41.07
C GLN A 194 -15.16 30.40 -42.14
N GLU A 195 -16.02 31.33 -41.74
CA GLU A 195 -16.67 32.31 -42.63
C GLU A 195 -15.65 33.25 -43.27
N PHE A 196 -14.64 33.69 -42.53
CA PHE A 196 -13.55 34.52 -43.08
C PHE A 196 -12.72 33.73 -44.10
N LEU A 197 -12.43 32.46 -43.84
CA LEU A 197 -11.76 31.57 -44.81
C LEU A 197 -12.62 31.34 -46.06
N GLN A 198 -13.95 31.18 -45.92
CA GLN A 198 -14.86 31.03 -47.06
C GLN A 198 -15.02 32.31 -47.89
N THR A 199 -14.97 33.49 -47.26
CA THR A 199 -15.03 34.78 -47.96
C THR A 199 -13.71 35.15 -48.62
N THR A 200 -12.57 34.72 -48.06
CA THR A 200 -11.25 34.87 -48.68
C THR A 200 -11.06 33.88 -49.84
N GLY A 201 -11.52 32.62 -49.69
CA GLY A 201 -11.53 31.63 -50.76
C GLY A 201 -12.47 31.96 -51.94
N LYS A 202 -13.44 32.86 -51.75
CA LYS A 202 -14.28 33.40 -52.84
C LYS A 202 -13.64 34.56 -53.62
N LYS A 203 -12.52 35.13 -53.15
CA LYS A 203 -11.81 36.20 -53.88
C LYS A 203 -10.68 35.70 -54.80
N GLU A 204 -10.27 34.45 -54.71
CA GLU A 204 -9.21 33.86 -55.54
C GLU A 204 -9.74 32.84 -56.57
N ALA A 205 -11.02 32.90 -56.93
CA ALA A 205 -11.61 32.02 -57.92
C ALA A 205 -11.97 32.75 -59.22
N LYS A 206 -10.99 33.41 -59.86
CA LYS A 206 -10.89 33.50 -61.32
C LYS A 206 -9.41 33.58 -61.75
N ALA A 207 -9.02 32.57 -62.53
CA ALA A 207 -7.72 32.30 -63.16
C ALA A 207 -6.66 31.67 -62.23
N ASP A 208 -6.07 30.50 -62.51
CA ASP A 208 -6.28 29.51 -63.55
C ASP A 208 -5.56 28.20 -63.10
N VAL A 209 -6.30 27.09 -63.22
CA VAL A 209 -5.99 25.65 -63.33
C VAL A 209 -4.53 25.14 -63.10
N LYS A 210 -4.36 24.13 -62.22
CA LYS A 210 -4.06 22.71 -62.57
C LYS A 210 -4.01 21.77 -61.35
N ASP A 211 -4.66 20.62 -61.50
CA ASP A 211 -4.72 19.44 -60.63
C ASP A 211 -3.35 18.81 -60.31
N GLU A 212 -3.14 18.32 -59.09
CA GLU A 212 -3.24 16.88 -58.73
C GLU A 212 -2.87 16.59 -57.24
N PRO A 213 -3.24 15.42 -56.67
CA PRO A 213 -3.70 15.30 -55.28
C PRO A 213 -2.68 14.67 -54.32
N GLN A 214 -2.77 14.93 -52.99
CA GLN A 214 -2.37 13.94 -51.98
C GLN A 214 -2.82 14.22 -50.53
N LYS A 215 -3.12 13.10 -49.84
CA LYS A 215 -3.64 12.88 -48.49
C LYS A 215 -2.89 13.58 -47.34
N PRO A 216 -3.55 13.88 -46.19
CA PRO A 216 -2.91 14.47 -45.02
C PRO A 216 -2.14 13.42 -44.21
N LYS A 217 -0.83 13.61 -44.03
CA LYS A 217 -0.01 12.88 -43.06
C LYS A 217 -0.16 13.50 -41.68
N ASN A 218 -0.79 12.74 -40.79
CA ASN A 218 -0.65 12.90 -39.34
C ASN A 218 0.70 12.35 -38.86
N ASP A 219 1.03 12.76 -37.64
CA ASP A 219 2.05 12.21 -36.73
C ASP A 219 3.48 12.74 -36.86
N ARG A 220 3.72 13.85 -36.15
CA ARG A 220 4.99 14.12 -35.49
C ARG A 220 4.79 14.16 -33.98
N GLN A 221 4.81 12.98 -33.37
CA GLN A 221 5.29 12.83 -32.00
C GLN A 221 6.74 13.32 -31.93
N LEU A 222 7.01 14.21 -30.98
CA LEU A 222 8.35 14.65 -30.63
C LEU A 222 9.06 13.53 -29.86
N SER A 223 9.88 12.73 -30.56
CA SER A 223 10.79 11.77 -29.93
C SER A 223 12.18 12.38 -29.76
N LEU A 224 12.61 12.49 -28.50
CA LEU A 224 13.91 12.95 -28.02
C LEU A 224 15.02 11.96 -28.39
N SER A 225 15.44 11.92 -29.65
CA SER A 225 16.55 11.07 -30.11
C SER A 225 17.58 11.81 -30.96
N GLN A 226 17.68 13.13 -30.79
CA GLN A 226 18.75 13.94 -31.38
C GLN A 226 19.79 14.31 -30.32
N PHE A 227 20.53 13.32 -29.80
CA PHE A 227 21.87 13.55 -29.27
C PHE A 227 22.67 12.26 -29.44
N LYS A 228 23.45 12.18 -30.52
CA LYS A 228 24.68 11.39 -30.56
C LYS A 228 25.84 12.37 -30.50
N PRO A 229 26.87 12.13 -29.68
CA PRO A 229 28.08 12.93 -29.71
C PRO A 229 28.97 12.44 -30.88
N GLU A 230 29.34 13.34 -31.78
CA GLU A 230 30.43 13.10 -32.73
C GLU A 230 31.72 13.75 -32.22
N GLY A 231 32.69 12.89 -31.93
CA GLY A 231 34.08 13.07 -32.38
C GLY A 231 35.08 13.67 -31.40
N GLY A 232 36.16 12.93 -31.13
CA GLY A 232 37.41 13.48 -30.61
C GLY A 232 38.39 12.44 -30.10
N ALA A 233 39.17 11.88 -31.04
CA ALA A 233 40.51 11.28 -30.94
C ALA A 233 41.03 10.73 -29.59
#